data_AF-A0A8S1PUI5-F1
#
_entry.id   AF-A0A8S1PUI5-F1
#
_cell.length_a   1.000
_cell.length_b   1.000
_cell.length_c   1.000
_cell.angle_alpha   90.00
_cell.angle_beta   90.00
_cell.angle_gamma   90.00
#
_symmetry.space_group_name_H-M   'P 1'
#
loop_
_entity.id
_entity.type
_entity.pdbx_description
1 polymer ?
#
loop_
_entity_poly.entity_id
_entity_poly.type
_entity_poly.pdbx_seq_one_letter_code
_entity_poly.pdbx_strand_id
1 'polypeptide(L)'
;MINISFEKSPDTVNVQEISKDIQIALFDCRGAEQKTWNFQGLTVITPNGTVFQDADLTDTWAEYDEKAAEEVLVDKFKAFFQKTK
;
A
#
# COMPACT_ATOMS: atom_id res chain seq x y z
N MET A 1 -18.93 18.74 0.61
CA MET A 1 -18.82 17.38 0.05
C MET A 1 -17.49 17.35 -0.69
N ILE A 2 -16.52 16.55 -0.25
CA ILE A 2 -15.23 16.39 -0.93
C ILE A 2 -15.41 15.21 -1.89
N ASN A 3 -15.28 15.44 -3.20
CA ASN A 3 -15.28 14.36 -4.18
C ASN A 3 -13.84 13.84 -4.29
N ILE A 4 -13.58 12.67 -3.71
CA ILE A 4 -12.33 11.95 -3.91
C ILE A 4 -12.54 11.05 -5.13
N SER A 5 -11.99 11.45 -6.27
CA SER A 5 -11.93 10.60 -7.47
C SER A 5 -10.60 9.87 -7.47
N PHE A 6 -10.62 8.54 -7.40
CA PHE A 6 -9.43 7.73 -7.61
C PHE A 6 -9.20 7.59 -9.11
N GLU A 7 -8.21 8.30 -9.66
CA GLU A 7 -7.71 7.96 -10.99
C GLU A 7 -6.95 6.63 -10.90
N LYS A 8 -7.20 5.75 -11.87
CA LYS A 8 -6.80 4.35 -11.92
C LYS A 8 -5.36 4.12 -11.46
N SER A 9 -5.20 3.84 -10.16
CA SER A 9 -3.97 3.35 -9.57
C SER A 9 -3.82 1.87 -9.90
N PRO A 10 -2.59 1.31 -9.90
CA PRO A 10 -2.47 -0.14 -9.94
C PRO A 10 -3.21 -0.74 -8.75
N ASP A 11 -4.13 -1.68 -9.00
CA ASP A 11 -4.86 -2.42 -7.96
C ASP A 11 -3.91 -3.30 -7.10
N THR A 12 -2.68 -3.49 -7.57
CA THR A 12 -1.64 -4.26 -6.89
C THR A 12 -0.27 -3.66 -7.20
N VAL A 13 0.50 -3.36 -6.16
CA VAL A 13 1.89 -2.91 -6.29
C VAL A 13 2.80 -4.12 -6.08
N ASN A 14 3.66 -4.42 -7.06
CA ASN A 14 4.66 -5.48 -6.89
C ASN A 14 5.82 -4.92 -6.05
N VAL A 15 5.99 -5.45 -4.83
CA VAL A 15 6.89 -4.91 -3.80
C VAL A 15 8.33 -5.41 -3.95
N GLN A 16 8.60 -6.36 -4.84
CA GLN A 16 9.89 -7.07 -4.88
C GLN A 16 11.10 -6.23 -5.34
N GLU A 17 10.91 -4.99 -5.82
CA GLU A 17 12.04 -4.13 -6.26
C GLU A 17 11.84 -2.63 -5.96
N ILE A 18 11.37 -2.26 -4.77
CA ILE A 18 11.12 -0.85 -4.47
C ILE A 18 12.38 -0.18 -3.90
N SER A 19 13.27 0.27 -4.80
CA SER A 19 14.29 1.28 -4.48
C SER A 19 13.81 2.72 -4.70
N LYS A 20 12.55 2.89 -5.13
CA LYS A 20 11.98 4.18 -5.57
C LYS A 20 10.54 4.32 -5.10
N ASP A 21 10.14 5.53 -4.72
CA ASP A 21 8.76 5.83 -4.36
C ASP A 21 7.80 5.53 -5.52
N ILE A 22 6.68 4.86 -5.23
CA ILE A 22 5.64 4.51 -6.20
C ILE A 22 4.39 5.33 -5.91
N GLN A 23 3.82 5.93 -6.96
CA GLN A 23 2.52 6.59 -6.85
C GLN A 23 1.39 5.55 -6.86
N ILE A 24 0.63 5.49 -5.77
CA ILE A 24 -0.49 4.54 -5.59
C ILE A 24 -1.87 5.19 -5.62
N ALA A 25 -1.94 6.52 -5.62
CA ALA A 25 -3.20 7.26 -5.68
C ALA A 25 -2.95 8.70 -6.16
N LEU A 26 -3.98 9.31 -6.74
CA LEU A 26 -4.05 10.73 -7.05
C LEU A 26 -5.37 11.28 -6.49
N PHE A 27 -5.32 12.50 -5.95
CA PHE A 27 -6.48 13.17 -5.36
C PHE A 27 -6.69 14.54 -6.01
N ASP A 28 -7.88 14.81 -6.54
CA ASP A 28 -8.30 16.16 -6.94
C ASP A 28 -8.70 16.96 -5.68
N CYS A 29 -7.83 17.87 -5.27
CA CYS A 29 -7.96 18.62 -4.03
C CYS A 29 -8.46 20.05 -4.29
N ARG A 30 -9.66 20.38 -3.81
CA ARG A 30 -10.26 21.71 -3.95
C ARG A 30 -10.59 22.31 -2.58
N GLY A 31 -9.65 23.11 -2.06
CA GLY A 31 -9.79 23.80 -0.77
C GLY A 31 -9.52 22.93 0.46
N ALA A 32 -9.10 21.67 0.28
CA ALA A 32 -8.63 20.79 1.35
C ALA A 32 -7.44 19.96 0.85
N GLU A 33 -6.42 19.82 1.69
CA GLU A 33 -5.22 19.03 1.40
C GLU A 33 -5.07 17.90 2.41
N GLN A 34 -4.70 16.69 1.95
CA GLN A 34 -4.42 15.54 2.80
C GLN A 34 -3.10 15.77 3.56
N LYS A 35 -3.10 15.47 4.86
CA LYS A 35 -1.90 15.55 5.70
C LYS A 35 -1.37 14.19 6.13
N THR A 36 -2.27 13.23 6.32
CA THR A 36 -1.96 11.91 6.87
C THR A 36 -2.87 10.87 6.23
N TRP A 37 -2.37 9.65 6.10
CA TRP A 37 -3.14 8.49 5.66
C TRP A 37 -3.12 7.45 6.79
N ASN A 38 -4.30 6.94 7.15
CA ASN A 38 -4.43 5.73 7.96
C ASN A 38 -4.71 4.53 7.04
N PHE A 39 -3.76 3.59 6.95
CA PHE A 39 -3.90 2.40 6.13
C PHE A 39 -4.71 1.34 6.87
N GLN A 40 -5.80 0.88 6.26
CA GLN A 40 -6.64 -0.19 6.79
C GLN A 40 -7.08 -1.10 5.65
N GLY A 41 -7.28 -2.39 5.95
CA GLY A 41 -7.78 -3.37 4.98
C GLY A 41 -6.79 -3.68 3.85
N LEU A 42 -5.48 -3.57 4.11
CA LEU A 42 -4.47 -3.91 3.11
C LEU A 42 -4.40 -5.41 2.90
N THR A 43 -4.15 -5.81 1.66
CA THR A 43 -3.96 -7.22 1.29
C THR A 43 -2.52 -7.43 0.84
N VAL A 44 -1.85 -8.41 1.43
CA VAL A 44 -0.51 -8.85 1.00
C VAL A 44 -0.67 -10.12 0.16
N ILE A 45 -0.08 -10.11 -1.03
CA ILE A 45 -0.09 -11.25 -1.95
C ILE A 45 1.36 -11.68 -2.17
N THR A 46 1.68 -12.91 -1.81
CA THR A 46 3.03 -13.47 -2.00
C THR A 46 3.26 -13.80 -3.48
N PRO A 47 4.52 -13.88 -3.96
CA PRO A 47 4.82 -14.37 -5.31
C PRO A 47 4.21 -15.76 -5.62
N ASN A 48 3.96 -16.58 -4.59
CA ASN A 48 3.33 -17.89 -4.73
C ASN A 48 1.79 -17.85 -4.74
N GLY A 49 1.21 -16.64 -4.67
CA GLY A 49 -0.22 -16.39 -4.71
C GLY A 49 -0.95 -16.62 -3.38
N THR A 50 -0.23 -16.74 -2.27
CA THR A 50 -0.84 -16.76 -0.93
C THR A 50 -1.34 -15.36 -0.60
N VAL A 51 -2.57 -15.28 -0.09
CA VAL A 51 -3.27 -14.00 0.16
C VAL A 51 -3.49 -13.83 1.65
N PHE A 52 -2.97 -12.73 2.19
CA PHE A 52 -3.21 -12.29 3.57
C PHE A 52 -4.08 -11.04 3.54
N GLN A 53 -5.27 -11.13 4.14
CA GLN A 53 -6.22 -10.02 4.23
C GLN A 53 -6.00 -9.24 5.53
N ASP A 54 -6.45 -7.98 5.54
CA ASP A 54 -6.40 -7.09 6.71
C ASP A 54 -5.02 -6.98 7.36
N ALA A 55 -3.97 -6.98 6.55
CA ALA A 55 -2.60 -6.82 7.02
C ALA A 55 -2.39 -5.41 7.61
N ASP A 56 -2.00 -5.36 8.89
CA ASP A 56 -1.62 -4.12 9.56
C ASP A 56 -0.15 -3.81 9.27
N LEU A 57 0.07 -2.85 8.37
CA LEU A 57 1.41 -2.39 7.95
C LEU A 57 1.83 -1.09 8.66
N THR A 58 1.26 -0.77 9.83
CA THR A 58 1.67 0.41 10.61
C THR A 58 3.09 0.29 11.18
N ASP A 59 3.57 -0.93 11.38
CA ASP A 59 4.96 -1.29 11.72
C ASP A 59 5.40 -2.49 10.86
N THR A 60 6.37 -3.27 11.32
CA THR A 60 6.77 -4.53 10.69
C THR A 60 5.64 -5.54 10.78
N TRP A 61 5.19 -6.01 9.63
CA TRP A 61 4.23 -7.10 9.51
C TRP A 61 4.96 -8.37 9.04
N ALA A 62 4.69 -9.49 9.69
CA ALA A 62 5.31 -10.77 9.36
C ALA A 62 4.30 -11.91 9.52
N GLU A 63 4.33 -12.84 8.57
CA GLU A 63 3.53 -14.06 8.53
C GLU A 63 4.34 -15.21 7.93
N TYR A 64 3.80 -16.42 7.99
CA TYR A 64 4.39 -17.59 7.34
C TYR A 64 3.54 -18.06 6.14
N ASP A 65 4.16 -18.16 4.96
CA ASP A 65 3.51 -18.73 3.78
C ASP A 65 3.65 -20.26 3.78
N GLU A 66 2.67 -20.93 4.37
CA GLU A 66 2.61 -22.40 4.47
C GLU A 66 2.72 -23.10 3.10
N LYS A 67 2.26 -22.47 2.02
CA LYS A 67 2.33 -23.03 0.67
C LYS A 67 3.76 -23.03 0.14
N ALA A 68 4.54 -22.03 0.52
CA ALA A 68 5.94 -21.85 0.14
C ALA A 68 6.92 -22.47 1.14
N ALA A 69 6.47 -22.74 2.36
CA ALA A 69 7.30 -23.07 3.52
C ALA A 69 8.36 -21.99 3.83
N GLU A 70 7.98 -20.72 3.69
CA GLU A 70 8.87 -19.56 3.84
C GLU A 70 8.22 -18.43 4.67
N GLU A 71 9.05 -17.63 5.33
CA GLU A 71 8.61 -16.42 6.05
C GLU A 71 8.33 -15.29 5.05
N VAL A 72 7.25 -14.53 5.31
CA VAL A 72 6.88 -13.34 4.57
C VAL A 72 6.94 -12.15 5.51
N LEU A 73 7.67 -11.12 5.11
CA LEU A 73 7.87 -9.93 5.92
C LEU A 73 7.73 -8.67 5.08
N VAL A 74 6.98 -7.71 5.63
CA VAL A 74 6.86 -6.35 5.10
C VAL A 74 7.37 -5.41 6.19
N ASP A 75 8.57 -4.89 6.01
CA ASP A 75 9.20 -3.90 6.87
C ASP A 75 9.20 -2.51 6.20
N LYS A 76 9.16 -1.45 7.02
CA LYS A 76 9.27 -0.05 6.61
C LYS A 76 8.23 0.41 5.58
N PHE A 77 7.01 -0.13 5.60
CA PHE A 77 5.94 0.43 4.79
C PHE A 77 5.67 1.88 5.21
N LYS A 78 5.83 2.81 4.27
CA LYS A 78 5.58 4.24 4.48
C LYS A 78 4.95 4.82 3.22
N ALA A 79 4.04 5.75 3.43
CA ALA A 79 3.49 6.55 2.35
C ALA A 79 3.49 8.02 2.76
N PHE A 80 3.57 8.88 1.76
CA PHE A 80 3.53 10.32 1.92
C PHE A 80 2.75 10.95 0.77
N PHE A 81 2.25 12.16 1.00
CA PHE A 81 1.62 12.95 -0.05
C PHE A 81 2.64 13.88 -0.68
N GLN A 82 2.65 13.93 -2.02
CA GLN A 82 3.42 14.88 -2.79
C GLN A 82 2.47 15.66 -3.71
N LYS A 83 2.61 16.98 -3.75
CA LYS A 83 1.88 17.81 -4.72
C LYS A 83 2.43 17.54 -6.11
N THR A 84 1.56 17.14 -7.02
CA THR A 84 1.85 17.06 -8.44
C THR A 84 1.84 18.47 -9.05
N LYS A 85 2.73 18.73 -10.01
CA LYS A 85 2.78 20.00 -10.75
C LYS A 85 1.70 20.06 -11.83
#